data_AF-A0A3M4Y8C6-F1
#
_entry.id   AF-A0A3M4Y8C6-F1
#
_cell.length_a   1.000
_cell.length_b   1.000
_cell.length_c   1.000
_cell.angle_alpha   90.00
_cell.angle_beta   90.00
_cell.angle_gamma   90.00
#
_symmetry.space_group_name_H-M   'P 1'
#
loop_
_entity.id
_entity.type
_entity.pdbx_description
1 polymer ?
#
loop_
_entity_poly.entity_id
_entity_poly.type
_entity_poly.pdbx_seq_one_letter_code
_entity_poly.pdbx_strand_id
1 'polypeptide(L)'
;MPGLRVGYLIASPDLFPHLLRLKQSADLHTNRLGQWQALQWIGTEHYREHLLTLCEFYRGRRDAFEDALQTHFSDLAEWNSPQGGLFFWLTLKQPLDTRTLLDAALAQDVAFMPGEPFFADPDANHGHLRLNFSHIDPARLNEGIKRLASVVRAAQNLKAA
;
A
#
# COMPACT_ATOMS: atom_id res chain seq x y z
N MET A 1 -9.54 11.92 -1.50
CA MET A 1 -10.39 11.56 -2.66
C MET A 1 -9.53 11.31 -3.91
N PRO A 2 -9.09 10.06 -4.18
CA PRO A 2 -8.25 9.75 -5.34
C PRO A 2 -8.88 10.12 -6.69
N GLY A 3 -10.21 10.05 -6.79
CA GLY A 3 -10.96 10.35 -8.02
C GLY A 3 -10.92 11.80 -8.49
N LEU A 4 -10.53 12.77 -7.64
CA LEU A 4 -10.42 14.17 -8.07
C LEU A 4 -9.24 14.41 -9.02
N ARG A 5 -8.25 13.53 -9.03
CA ARG A 5 -7.02 13.63 -9.86
C ARG A 5 -6.31 14.99 -9.71
N VAL A 6 -6.27 15.53 -8.49
CA VAL A 6 -5.55 16.77 -8.16
C VAL A 6 -4.27 16.40 -7.41
N GLY A 7 -3.15 16.96 -7.87
CA GLY A 7 -1.84 16.88 -7.20
C GLY A 7 -1.12 18.22 -7.32
N TYR A 8 -0.08 18.41 -6.49
CA TYR A 8 0.77 19.59 -6.51
C TYR A 8 2.25 19.17 -6.58
N LEU A 9 3.10 20.09 -7.01
CA LEU A 9 4.55 19.96 -6.97
C LEU A 9 5.15 21.24 -6.43
N ILE A 10 6.34 21.13 -5.85
CA ILE A 10 7.15 22.28 -5.43
C ILE A 10 8.43 22.22 -6.28
N ALA A 11 8.75 23.31 -6.98
CA ALA A 11 9.88 23.39 -7.89
C ALA A 11 10.68 24.68 -7.68
N SER A 12 11.98 24.63 -7.99
CA SER A 12 12.81 25.83 -8.01
C SER A 12 12.37 26.80 -9.13
N PRO A 13 12.67 28.10 -8.99
CA PRO A 13 12.35 29.10 -10.02
C PRO A 13 12.91 28.75 -11.41
N ASP A 14 14.09 28.12 -11.46
CA ASP A 14 14.73 27.74 -12.73
C ASP A 14 14.06 26.52 -13.39
N LEU A 15 13.48 25.61 -12.62
CA LEU A 15 12.83 24.40 -13.13
C LEU A 15 11.36 24.63 -13.50
N PHE A 16 10.66 25.49 -12.75
CA PHE A 16 9.21 25.68 -12.88
C PHE A 16 8.73 26.04 -14.30
N PRO A 17 9.37 26.97 -15.06
CA PRO A 17 8.94 27.31 -16.42
C PRO A 17 8.99 26.12 -17.39
N HIS A 18 9.88 25.16 -17.17
CA HIS A 18 9.96 23.95 -17.99
C HIS A 18 8.81 23.00 -17.67
N LEU A 19 8.54 22.75 -16.38
CA LEU A 19 7.42 21.92 -15.94
C LEU A 19 6.06 22.50 -16.36
N LEU A 20 5.91 23.83 -16.30
CA LEU A 20 4.69 24.51 -16.73
C LEU A 20 4.43 24.30 -18.23
N ARG A 21 5.45 24.49 -19.08
CA ARG A 21 5.33 24.23 -20.52
C ARG A 21 4.98 22.78 -20.83
N LEU A 22 5.58 21.83 -20.13
CA LEU A 22 5.25 20.41 -20.26
C LEU A 22 3.80 20.14 -19.89
N LYS A 23 3.32 20.67 -18.75
CA LYS A 23 1.92 20.50 -18.34
C LYS A 23 0.95 21.13 -19.34
N GLN A 24 1.24 22.35 -19.81
CA GLN A 24 0.42 23.01 -20.82
C GLN A 24 0.32 22.18 -22.11
N SER A 25 1.44 21.61 -22.55
CA SER A 25 1.49 20.77 -23.75
C SER A 25 0.79 19.41 -23.56
N ALA A 26 0.82 18.86 -22.35
CA ALA A 26 0.26 17.55 -22.05
C ALA A 26 -1.26 17.57 -21.85
N ASP A 27 -1.78 18.53 -21.05
CA ASP A 27 -3.19 18.56 -20.68
C ASP A 27 -3.75 19.96 -20.41
N LEU A 28 -3.01 21.03 -20.75
CA LEU A 28 -3.27 22.44 -20.45
C LEU A 28 -3.28 22.78 -18.96
N HIS A 29 -4.19 22.18 -18.20
CA HIS A 29 -4.35 22.38 -16.78
C HIS A 29 -5.11 21.20 -16.14
N THR A 30 -4.94 21.02 -14.83
CA THR A 30 -5.75 20.07 -14.05
C THR A 30 -7.25 20.42 -14.14
N ASN A 31 -8.14 19.45 -14.00
CA ASN A 31 -9.58 19.71 -14.03
C ASN A 31 -10.00 20.79 -13.00
N ARG A 32 -10.86 21.73 -13.42
CA ARG A 32 -11.24 22.89 -12.60
C ARG A 32 -12.14 22.53 -11.42
N LEU A 33 -13.02 21.54 -11.59
CA LEU A 33 -13.95 21.11 -10.54
C LEU A 33 -13.21 20.53 -9.33
N GLY A 34 -12.22 19.67 -9.55
CA GLY A 34 -11.39 19.09 -8.51
C GLY A 34 -10.53 20.13 -7.81
N GLN A 35 -9.98 21.10 -8.55
CA GLN A 35 -9.25 22.24 -7.96
C GLN A 35 -10.18 23.07 -7.05
N TRP A 36 -11.37 23.41 -7.54
CA TRP A 36 -12.36 24.16 -6.77
C TRP A 36 -12.79 23.43 -5.50
N GLN A 37 -13.06 22.12 -5.60
CA GLN A 37 -13.43 21.28 -4.45
C GLN A 37 -12.31 21.21 -3.40
N ALA A 38 -11.05 21.06 -3.84
CA ALA A 38 -9.90 21.07 -2.94
C ALA A 38 -9.76 22.42 -2.22
N LEU A 39 -9.96 23.52 -2.95
CA LEU A 39 -9.92 24.87 -2.41
C LEU A 39 -10.98 25.10 -1.31
N GLN A 40 -12.16 24.47 -1.40
CA GLN A 40 -13.19 24.61 -0.37
C GLN A 40 -12.82 23.96 0.97
N TRP A 41 -11.78 23.12 0.99
CA TRP A 41 -11.45 22.28 2.15
C TRP A 41 -10.08 22.60 2.74
N ILE A 42 -9.07 22.81 1.90
CA ILE A 42 -7.70 23.07 2.35
C ILE A 42 -7.67 24.37 3.18
N GLY A 43 -7.10 24.30 4.37
CA GLY A 43 -6.97 25.44 5.29
C GLY A 43 -8.17 25.65 6.23
N THR A 44 -9.24 24.85 6.09
CA THR A 44 -10.39 24.90 7.01
C THR A 44 -10.13 24.11 8.29
N GLU A 45 -10.85 24.44 9.36
CA GLU A 45 -10.84 23.67 10.61
C GLU A 45 -11.40 22.25 10.40
N HIS A 46 -12.48 22.11 9.62
CA HIS A 46 -13.06 20.80 9.28
C HIS A 46 -12.08 19.86 8.60
N TYR A 47 -11.20 20.37 7.74
CA TYR A 47 -10.14 19.55 7.15
C TYR A 47 -9.17 19.03 8.22
N ARG A 48 -8.77 19.88 9.17
CA ARG A 48 -7.88 19.50 10.26
C ARG A 48 -8.53 18.44 11.17
N GLU A 49 -9.78 18.64 11.55
CA GLU A 49 -10.56 17.68 12.34
C GLU A 49 -10.66 16.33 11.62
N HIS A 50 -11.05 16.35 10.34
CA HIS A 50 -11.15 15.13 9.54
C HIS A 50 -9.82 14.40 9.42
N LEU A 51 -8.71 15.11 9.24
CA LEU A 51 -7.39 14.50 9.22
C LEU A 51 -7.05 13.79 10.53
N LEU A 52 -7.38 14.37 11.68
CA LEU A 52 -7.15 13.74 12.98
C LEU A 52 -7.98 12.45 13.10
N THR A 53 -9.26 12.51 12.74
CA THR A 53 -10.13 11.32 12.73
C THR A 53 -9.59 10.23 11.80
N LEU A 54 -9.14 10.58 10.60
CA LEU A 54 -8.54 9.62 9.66
C LEU A 54 -7.25 8.99 10.22
N CYS A 55 -6.39 9.79 10.86
CA CYS A 55 -5.17 9.30 11.48
C CYS A 55 -5.45 8.30 12.60
N GLU A 56 -6.42 8.58 13.47
CA GLU A 56 -6.83 7.66 14.54
C GLU A 56 -7.43 6.37 13.96
N PHE A 57 -8.31 6.51 12.97
CA PHE A 57 -8.93 5.38 12.28
C PHE A 57 -7.90 4.44 11.64
N TYR A 58 -6.96 4.99 10.85
CA TYR A 58 -5.94 4.18 10.20
C TYR A 58 -4.88 3.64 11.18
N ARG A 59 -4.63 4.34 12.29
CA ARG A 59 -3.76 3.83 13.37
C ARG A 59 -4.34 2.57 13.98
N GLY A 60 -5.62 2.57 14.37
CA GLY A 60 -6.27 1.38 14.93
C GLY A 60 -6.25 0.19 13.95
N ARG A 61 -6.46 0.44 12.65
CA ARG A 61 -6.35 -0.60 11.61
C ARG A 61 -4.94 -1.13 11.44
N ARG A 62 -3.94 -0.25 11.44
CA ARG A 62 -2.53 -0.64 11.36
C ARG A 62 -2.16 -1.53 12.55
N ASP A 63 -2.53 -1.14 13.76
CA ASP A 63 -2.16 -1.86 14.98
C ASP A 63 -2.79 -3.25 15.01
N ALA A 64 -4.07 -3.39 14.65
CA ALA A 64 -4.71 -4.69 14.49
C ALA A 64 -4.05 -5.56 13.40
N PHE A 65 -3.55 -4.94 12.32
CA PHE A 65 -2.84 -5.63 11.25
C PHE A 65 -1.45 -6.11 11.72
N GLU A 66 -0.73 -5.28 12.47
CA GLU A 66 0.53 -5.63 13.11
C GLU A 66 0.36 -6.84 14.03
N ASP A 67 -0.63 -6.83 14.92
CA ASP A 67 -0.89 -7.94 15.86
C ASP A 67 -1.13 -9.27 15.11
N ALA A 68 -1.90 -9.23 14.02
CA ALA A 68 -2.13 -10.41 13.18
C ALA A 68 -0.85 -10.88 12.48
N LEU A 69 -0.01 -9.95 11.98
CA LEU A 69 1.27 -10.29 11.39
C LEU A 69 2.23 -10.89 12.42
N GLN A 70 2.33 -10.33 13.62
CA GLN A 70 3.15 -10.89 14.70
C GLN A 70 2.74 -12.32 15.04
N THR A 71 1.43 -12.57 15.07
CA THR A 71 0.86 -13.89 15.40
C THR A 71 1.16 -14.94 14.33
N HIS A 72 0.99 -14.62 13.04
CA HIS A 72 1.00 -15.63 11.96
C HIS A 72 2.22 -15.59 11.04
N PHE A 73 2.94 -14.46 10.98
CA PHE A 73 3.99 -14.18 10.01
C PHE A 73 5.39 -13.97 10.61
N SER A 74 5.53 -13.86 11.94
CA SER A 74 6.81 -13.54 12.60
C SER A 74 7.93 -14.55 12.30
N ASP A 75 7.59 -15.81 12.02
CA ASP A 75 8.53 -16.86 11.61
C ASP A 75 8.67 -16.99 10.08
N LEU A 76 7.76 -16.39 9.30
CA LEU A 76 7.73 -16.47 7.84
C LEU A 76 8.41 -15.29 7.15
N ALA A 77 8.33 -14.10 7.74
CA ALA A 77 8.76 -12.86 7.12
C ALA A 77 9.35 -11.89 8.15
N GLU A 78 10.01 -10.86 7.63
CA GLU A 78 10.46 -9.69 8.36
C GLU A 78 9.78 -8.45 7.78
N TRP A 79 9.44 -7.49 8.65
CA TRP A 79 8.86 -6.21 8.26
C TRP A 79 9.18 -5.16 9.32
N ASN A 80 8.97 -3.89 8.96
CA ASN A 80 8.96 -2.79 9.91
C ASN A 80 7.54 -2.26 10.04
N SER A 81 7.07 -2.05 11.27
CA SER A 81 5.76 -1.45 11.50
C SER A 81 5.72 -0.02 10.94
N PRO A 82 4.78 0.31 10.04
CA PRO A 82 4.74 1.60 9.39
C PRO A 82 4.29 2.70 10.36
N GLN A 83 5.00 3.83 10.39
CA GLN A 83 4.58 4.97 11.21
C GLN A 83 3.40 5.75 10.60
N GLY A 84 3.12 5.53 9.31
CA GLY A 84 2.00 6.13 8.58
C GLY A 84 1.86 5.50 7.20
N GLY A 85 0.88 5.96 6.42
CA GLY A 85 0.53 5.37 5.13
C GLY A 85 -0.50 4.26 5.27
N LEU A 86 -0.54 3.35 4.29
CA LEU A 86 -1.62 2.36 4.13
C LEU A 86 -1.12 0.92 3.92
N PHE A 87 0.21 0.70 3.99
CA PHE A 87 0.81 -0.56 3.58
C PHE A 87 1.84 -1.09 4.58
N PHE A 88 1.89 -2.41 4.70
CA PHE A 88 3.05 -3.15 5.19
C PHE A 88 3.85 -3.67 4.01
N TRP A 89 5.18 -3.67 4.17
CA TRP A 89 6.10 -4.29 3.24
C TRP A 89 6.81 -5.44 3.96
N LEU A 90 6.60 -6.66 3.48
CA LEU A 90 7.17 -7.87 4.06
C LEU A 90 8.26 -8.40 3.15
N THR A 91 9.29 -8.96 3.76
CA THR A 91 10.32 -9.78 3.10
C THR A 91 10.26 -11.18 3.68
N LEU A 92 9.95 -12.18 2.87
CA LEU A 92 9.94 -13.58 3.28
C LEU A 92 11.36 -14.02 3.65
N LYS A 93 11.49 -14.70 4.79
CA LYS A 93 12.76 -15.28 5.25
C LYS A 93 13.28 -16.37 4.32
N GLN A 94 12.36 -17.07 3.64
CA GLN A 94 12.68 -17.99 2.56
C GLN A 94 12.05 -17.45 1.27
N PRO A 95 12.87 -16.92 0.34
CA PRO A 95 12.36 -16.29 -0.88
C PRO A 95 11.54 -17.25 -1.76
N LEU A 96 10.36 -16.77 -2.13
CA LEU A 96 9.43 -17.37 -3.09
C LEU A 96 9.08 -16.32 -4.14
N ASP A 97 8.82 -16.71 -5.38
CA ASP A 97 8.24 -15.79 -6.36
C ASP A 97 6.80 -15.47 -5.95
N THR A 98 6.56 -14.26 -5.46
CA THR A 98 5.26 -13.89 -4.91
C THR A 98 4.22 -13.63 -6.00
N ARG A 99 4.63 -13.51 -7.27
CA ARG A 99 3.73 -13.46 -8.43
C ARG A 99 2.97 -14.77 -8.57
N THR A 100 3.67 -15.90 -8.45
CA THR A 100 3.05 -17.23 -8.51
C THR A 100 2.30 -17.58 -7.23
N LEU A 101 2.79 -17.09 -6.08
CA LEU A 101 2.11 -17.25 -4.79
C LEU A 101 0.73 -16.57 -4.76
N LEU A 102 0.56 -15.48 -5.52
CA LEU A 102 -0.72 -14.75 -5.59
C LEU A 102 -1.86 -15.64 -6.05
N ASP A 103 -1.66 -16.50 -7.05
CA ASP A 103 -2.71 -17.40 -7.55
C ASP A 103 -3.17 -18.38 -6.47
N ALA A 104 -2.23 -18.92 -5.69
CA ALA A 104 -2.53 -19.80 -4.57
C ALA A 104 -3.26 -19.07 -3.43
N ALA A 105 -2.92 -17.80 -3.17
CA ALA A 105 -3.60 -16.98 -2.19
C ALA A 105 -5.03 -16.63 -2.62
N LEU A 106 -5.23 -16.30 -3.91
CA LEU A 106 -6.54 -16.01 -4.48
C LEU A 106 -7.47 -17.22 -4.39
N ALA A 107 -6.95 -18.43 -4.59
CA ALA A 107 -7.71 -19.66 -4.39
C ALA A 107 -8.17 -19.88 -2.94
N GLN A 108 -7.63 -19.12 -1.97
CA GLN A 108 -8.03 -19.12 -0.55
C GLN A 108 -8.79 -17.83 -0.15
N ASP A 109 -9.31 -17.09 -1.14
CA ASP A 109 -10.00 -15.80 -0.97
C ASP A 109 -9.13 -14.71 -0.33
N VAL A 110 -7.82 -14.73 -0.57
CA VAL A 110 -6.88 -13.70 -0.11
C VAL A 110 -6.14 -13.08 -1.29
N ALA A 111 -6.23 -11.76 -1.40
CA ALA A 111 -5.47 -11.00 -2.38
C ALA A 111 -4.38 -10.18 -1.69
N PHE A 112 -3.19 -10.12 -2.30
CA PHE A 112 -2.13 -9.20 -1.93
C PHE A 112 -1.46 -8.66 -3.20
N MET A 113 -0.53 -7.72 -3.06
CA MET A 113 0.25 -7.23 -4.19
C MET A 113 1.65 -7.86 -4.16
N PRO A 114 2.04 -8.62 -5.20
CA PRO A 114 3.41 -9.12 -5.34
C PRO A 114 4.42 -7.98 -5.30
N GLY A 115 5.56 -8.22 -4.66
CA GLY A 115 6.59 -7.20 -4.44
C GLY A 115 7.54 -7.03 -5.63
N GLU A 116 7.73 -8.07 -6.43
CA GLU A 116 8.69 -8.08 -7.55
C GLU A 116 8.50 -6.90 -8.52
N PRO A 117 7.27 -6.51 -8.93
CA PRO A 117 7.07 -5.37 -9.85
C PRO A 117 7.48 -3.99 -9.30
N PHE A 118 7.83 -3.88 -8.01
CA PHE A 118 8.32 -2.63 -7.41
C PHE A 118 9.84 -2.49 -7.45
N PHE A 119 10.57 -3.51 -7.93
CA PHE A 119 12.01 -3.45 -8.14
C PHE A 119 12.37 -3.15 -9.59
N ALA A 120 13.52 -2.51 -9.80
CA ALA A 120 14.06 -2.27 -11.15
C ALA A 120 14.45 -3.58 -11.86
N ASP A 121 14.85 -4.60 -11.09
CA ASP A 121 15.10 -5.96 -11.55
C ASP A 121 14.20 -6.93 -10.76
N PRO A 122 13.00 -7.25 -11.26
CA PRO A 122 12.03 -8.09 -10.56
C PRO A 122 12.53 -9.51 -10.27
N ASP A 123 13.27 -10.13 -11.20
CA ASP A 123 13.66 -11.54 -11.11
C ASP A 123 14.84 -11.76 -10.14
N ALA A 124 15.59 -10.70 -9.82
CA ALA A 124 16.60 -10.71 -8.78
C ALA A 124 16.03 -10.48 -7.36
N ASN A 125 14.76 -10.08 -7.22
CA ASN A 125 14.18 -9.60 -5.96
C ASN A 125 12.87 -10.34 -5.61
N HIS A 126 12.93 -11.67 -5.50
CA HIS A 126 11.81 -12.50 -5.06
C HIS A 126 11.56 -12.42 -3.55
N GLY A 127 10.31 -12.67 -3.15
CA GLY A 127 9.95 -12.88 -1.75
C GLY A 127 9.44 -11.64 -1.03
N HIS A 128 8.97 -10.63 -1.76
CA HIS A 128 8.43 -9.41 -1.17
C HIS A 128 6.92 -9.32 -1.32
N LEU A 129 6.22 -8.86 -0.29
CA LEU A 129 4.77 -8.69 -0.32
C LEU A 129 4.39 -7.27 0.12
N ARG A 130 3.48 -6.64 -0.62
CA ARG A 130 2.86 -5.38 -0.19
C ARG A 130 1.42 -5.62 0.24
N LEU A 131 1.18 -5.48 1.54
CA LEU A 131 -0.12 -5.72 2.15
C LEU A 131 -0.80 -4.39 2.49
N ASN A 132 -2.07 -4.23 2.10
CA ASN A 132 -2.84 -3.03 2.36
C ASN A 132 -3.82 -3.24 3.53
N PHE A 133 -3.79 -2.35 4.52
CA PHE A 133 -4.70 -2.40 5.68
C PHE A 133 -5.83 -1.37 5.58
N SER A 134 -5.93 -0.61 4.49
CA SER A 134 -6.81 0.57 4.41
C SER A 134 -8.29 0.24 4.24
N HIS A 135 -8.64 -0.95 3.73
CA HIS A 135 -10.03 -1.33 3.43
C HIS A 135 -10.52 -2.62 4.09
N ILE A 136 -9.63 -3.37 4.76
CA ILE A 136 -10.03 -4.67 5.33
C ILE A 136 -10.96 -4.48 6.52
N ASP A 137 -12.00 -5.31 6.58
CA ASP A 137 -12.87 -5.43 7.75
C ASP A 137 -12.06 -6.03 8.91
N PRO A 138 -12.00 -5.37 10.08
CA PRO A 138 -11.32 -5.91 11.26
C PRO A 138 -11.72 -7.35 11.61
N ALA A 139 -12.99 -7.74 11.37
CA ALA A 139 -13.46 -9.10 11.64
C ALA A 139 -12.85 -10.15 10.71
N ARG A 140 -12.41 -9.74 9.51
CA ARG A 140 -11.81 -10.62 8.48
C ARG A 140 -10.30 -10.55 8.44
N LEU A 141 -9.70 -9.55 9.08
CA LEU A 141 -8.26 -9.27 9.02
C LEU A 141 -7.44 -10.47 9.51
N ASN A 142 -7.70 -10.95 10.73
CA ASN A 142 -6.92 -12.04 11.32
C ASN A 142 -7.01 -13.32 10.49
N GLU A 143 -8.21 -13.65 10.01
CA GLU A 143 -8.44 -14.82 9.16
C GLU A 143 -7.73 -14.68 7.81
N GLY A 144 -7.76 -13.50 7.18
CA GLY A 144 -7.06 -13.24 5.92
C GLY A 144 -5.54 -13.41 6.05
N ILE A 145 -4.95 -12.88 7.13
CA ILE A 145 -3.52 -13.04 7.41
C ILE A 145 -3.17 -14.50 7.71
N LYS A 146 -3.97 -15.20 8.52
CA LYS A 146 -3.78 -16.63 8.81
C LYS A 146 -3.80 -17.49 7.54
N ARG A 147 -4.76 -17.24 6.64
CA ARG A 147 -4.85 -17.95 5.35
C ARG A 147 -3.62 -17.69 4.49
N LEU A 148 -3.18 -16.43 4.38
CA LEU A 148 -1.98 -16.10 3.64
C LEU A 148 -0.73 -16.79 4.20
N ALA A 149 -0.59 -16.83 5.53
CA ALA A 149 0.51 -17.54 6.19
C ALA A 149 0.49 -19.04 5.85
N SER A 150 -0.69 -19.67 5.82
CA SER A 150 -0.85 -21.08 5.43
C SER A 150 -0.41 -21.32 3.98
N VAL A 151 -0.74 -20.41 3.06
CA VAL A 151 -0.33 -20.49 1.64
C VAL A 151 1.18 -20.38 1.50
N VAL A 152 1.82 -19.43 2.21
CA VAL A 152 3.28 -19.28 2.24
C VAL A 152 3.96 -20.56 2.74
N ARG A 153 3.49 -21.12 3.85
CA ARG A 153 4.05 -22.37 4.42
C ARG A 153 3.94 -23.54 3.46
N ALA A 154 2.77 -23.71 2.83
CA ALA A 154 2.56 -24.77 1.86
C ALA A 154 3.54 -24.65 0.68
N ALA A 155 3.73 -23.43 0.15
CA ALA A 155 4.68 -23.17 -0.93
C ALA A 155 6.15 -23.41 -0.52
N GLN A 156 6.54 -23.04 0.71
CA GLN A 156 7.88 -23.33 1.24
C GLN A 156 8.13 -24.84 1.35
N ASN A 157 7.16 -25.60 1.85
CA ASN A 157 7.27 -27.05 1.98
C ASN A 157 7.42 -27.75 0.62
N LEU A 158 6.68 -27.31 -0.40
CA LEU A 158 6.78 -27.86 -1.76
C LEU A 158 8.14 -27.60 -2.41
N LYS A 159 8.81 -26.50 -2.07
CA LYS A 159 10.16 -26.18 -2.57
C LYS A 159 11.26 -26.96 -1.85
N ALA A 160 10.99 -27.43 -0.63
CA ALA A 160 11.92 -28.20 0.18
C ALA A 160 11.87 -29.71 -0.09
N ALA A 161 10.79 -30.20 -0.73
CA ALA A 161 10.61 -31.59 -1.17
C ALA A 161 11.21 -31.83 -2.56
#